data_AF-A0A2T0UMB8-F1
#
_entry.id   AF-A0A2T0UMB8-F1
#
_cell.length_a   1.000
_cell.length_b   1.000
_cell.length_c   1.000
_cell.angle_alpha   90.00
_cell.angle_beta   90.00
_cell.angle_gamma   90.00
#
_symmetry.space_group_name_H-M   'P 1'
#
loop_
_entity.id
_entity.type
_entity.pdbx_description
1 polymer ?
#
loop_
_entity_poly.entity_id
_entity_poly.type
_entity_poly.pdbx_seq_one_letter_code
_entity_poly.pdbx_strand_id
1 'polypeptide(L)'
;MSFRIRAALTGAVALAAAGGAGYLLGGPALAGYALFSTALCGAAALLWRQSRRAQAEQRRQQAAVRQLTEKVSGLSRRVKRLQEDQEQGRRHLADRIDATYARIRQVPGDTRRLVREDDRSGRVLDAIGAVREEVESIPRMTRRLVREWNRIVYAEVEDLTALYRDIEPDRALPQMHGWSAGADLARYLYCEVAEAGRSSVLECGSGTTTVILAYAFRARGHGRVVSLEHDPRFAAATRRMIEERGLGEWAEVVDAPLADAVVGDAVWPWYDLDAVPEGPFDLLLVDGPPASVGSEARYPAVPLLLDRLAKDALVVLDDTRRPDERAIGERWAAELEGFALESLGHDHGTLVLRRGGEAAL
;
A
#
# COMPACT_ATOMS: atom_id res chain seq x y z
N MET A 1 42.63 5.03 -38.36
CA MET A 1 43.39 5.86 -37.40
C MET A 1 42.41 6.65 -36.54
N SER A 2 42.34 6.39 -35.23
CA SER A 2 41.31 6.98 -34.35
C SER A 2 41.44 8.51 -34.30
N PHE A 3 40.32 9.21 -34.08
CA PHE A 3 40.26 10.68 -33.97
C PHE A 3 41.28 11.23 -32.95
N ARG A 4 41.57 10.47 -31.89
CA ARG A 4 42.57 10.78 -30.87
C ARG A 4 44.00 10.83 -31.44
N ILE A 5 44.33 9.90 -32.35
CA ILE A 5 45.66 9.83 -32.97
C ILE A 5 45.86 10.99 -33.95
N ARG A 6 44.83 11.37 -34.72
CA ARG A 6 44.91 12.54 -35.63
C ARG A 6 45.07 13.86 -34.87
N ALA A 7 44.34 14.04 -33.76
CA ALA A 7 44.43 15.25 -32.94
C ALA A 7 45.77 15.37 -32.19
N ALA A 8 46.34 14.26 -31.74
CA ALA A 8 47.67 14.23 -31.14
C ALA A 8 48.76 14.62 -32.16
N LEU A 9 48.65 14.12 -33.40
CA LEU A 9 49.58 14.45 -34.47
C LEU A 9 49.53 15.94 -34.85
N THR A 10 48.35 16.53 -35.00
CA THR A 10 48.23 17.96 -35.34
C THR A 10 48.72 18.87 -34.22
N GLY A 11 48.49 18.50 -32.96
CA GLY A 11 49.02 19.24 -31.80
C GLY A 11 50.55 19.22 -31.74
N ALA A 12 51.17 18.06 -32.00
CA ALA A 12 52.62 17.91 -32.03
C ALA A 12 53.28 18.74 -33.15
N VAL A 13 52.66 18.77 -34.34
CA VAL A 13 53.14 19.58 -35.47
C VAL A 13 53.04 21.07 -35.18
N ALA A 14 51.94 21.53 -34.56
CA ALA A 14 51.76 22.94 -34.21
C ALA A 14 52.77 23.42 -33.16
N LEU A 15 53.08 22.59 -32.15
CA LEU A 15 54.10 22.90 -31.15
C LEU A 15 55.50 22.95 -31.79
N ALA A 16 55.86 21.97 -32.63
CA ALA A 16 57.14 21.96 -33.32
C ALA A 16 57.33 23.19 -34.22
N ALA A 17 56.28 23.59 -34.96
CA ALA A 17 56.31 24.79 -35.79
C ALA A 17 56.44 26.09 -34.98
N ALA A 18 55.72 26.20 -33.86
CA ALA A 18 55.79 27.37 -32.97
C ALA A 18 57.15 27.52 -32.29
N GLY A 19 57.73 26.41 -31.83
CA GLY A 19 59.09 26.40 -31.26
C GLY A 19 60.16 26.76 -32.27
N GLY A 20 60.08 26.21 -33.49
CA GLY A 20 61.02 26.53 -34.58
C GLY A 20 60.95 28.00 -35.01
N ALA A 21 59.74 28.54 -35.22
CA ALA A 21 59.55 29.93 -35.61
C ALA A 21 59.96 30.92 -34.52
N GLY A 22 59.63 30.64 -33.25
CA GLY A 22 60.04 31.48 -32.12
C GLY A 22 61.55 31.50 -31.92
N TYR A 23 62.23 30.38 -32.16
CA TYR A 23 63.69 30.29 -32.08
C TYR A 23 64.38 31.12 -33.18
N LEU A 24 63.85 31.06 -34.41
CA LEU A 24 64.38 31.81 -35.56
C LEU A 24 64.21 33.32 -35.43
N LEU A 25 63.13 33.79 -34.80
CA LEU A 25 62.79 35.22 -34.74
C LEU A 25 63.36 35.97 -33.53
N GLY A 26 63.72 35.28 -32.45
CA GLY A 26 64.31 35.94 -31.29
C GLY A 26 64.89 35.03 -30.22
N GLY A 27 65.40 33.87 -30.63
CA GLY A 27 66.18 32.99 -29.78
C GLY A 27 65.36 32.18 -28.77
N PRO A 28 66.03 31.53 -27.80
CA PRO A 28 65.43 30.51 -26.94
C PRO A 28 64.29 31.02 -26.05
N ALA A 29 64.32 32.29 -25.65
CA ALA A 29 63.26 32.89 -24.83
C ALA A 29 61.93 33.02 -25.59
N LEU A 30 61.99 33.47 -26.86
CA LEU A 30 60.81 33.60 -27.73
C LEU A 30 60.30 32.23 -28.21
N ALA A 31 61.19 31.25 -28.42
CA ALA A 31 60.82 29.86 -28.66
C ALA A 31 60.03 29.25 -27.50
N GLY A 32 60.51 29.45 -26.26
CA GLY A 32 59.84 28.98 -25.05
C GLY A 32 58.46 29.61 -24.87
N TYR A 33 58.33 30.92 -25.12
CA TYR A 33 57.06 31.63 -25.07
C TYR A 33 56.07 31.14 -26.13
N ALA A 34 56.52 30.94 -27.38
CA ALA A 34 55.69 30.46 -28.48
C ALA A 34 55.17 29.03 -28.23
N LEU A 35 56.02 28.15 -27.68
CA LEU A 35 55.63 26.79 -27.28
C LEU A 35 54.60 26.82 -26.15
N PHE A 36 54.85 27.62 -25.10
CA PHE A 36 53.96 27.75 -23.96
C PHE A 36 52.59 28.32 -24.36
N SER A 37 52.57 29.38 -25.16
CA SER A 37 51.33 29.99 -25.65
C SER A 37 50.50 29.02 -26.52
N THR A 38 51.16 28.26 -27.40
CA THR A 38 50.50 27.28 -28.26
C THR A 38 49.94 26.10 -27.45
N ALA A 39 50.68 25.61 -26.45
CA ALA A 39 50.21 24.58 -25.52
C ALA A 39 49.00 25.07 -24.70
N LEU A 40 49.05 26.31 -24.21
CA LEU A 40 47.97 26.93 -23.44
C LEU A 40 46.68 27.09 -24.26
N CYS A 41 46.79 27.55 -25.51
CA CYS A 41 45.67 27.64 -26.45
C CYS A 41 45.07 26.26 -26.76
N GLY A 42 45.89 25.22 -26.93
CA GLY A 42 45.45 23.85 -27.13
C GLY A 42 44.69 23.29 -25.91
N ALA A 43 45.20 23.53 -24.70
CA ALA A 43 44.54 23.14 -23.46
C ALA A 43 43.20 23.87 -23.27
N ALA A 44 43.16 25.18 -23.53
CA ALA A 44 41.94 25.98 -23.47
C ALA A 44 40.88 25.49 -24.48
N ALA A 45 41.26 25.13 -25.70
CA ALA A 45 40.36 24.57 -26.70
C ALA A 45 39.80 23.19 -26.31
N LEU A 46 40.61 22.35 -25.66
CA LEU A 46 40.18 21.05 -25.13
C LEU A 46 39.19 21.20 -23.97
N LEU A 47 39.50 22.09 -23.01
CA LEU A 47 38.62 22.41 -21.88
C LEU A 47 37.29 23.02 -22.38
N TRP A 48 37.35 23.93 -23.35
CA TRP A 48 36.16 24.50 -23.97
C TRP A 48 35.30 23.45 -24.67
N ARG A 49 35.92 22.48 -25.35
CA ARG A 49 35.22 21.38 -26.03
C ARG A 49 34.63 20.38 -25.04
N GLN A 50 35.32 20.07 -23.94
CA GLN A 50 34.77 19.25 -22.85
C GLN A 50 33.59 19.96 -22.17
N SER A 51 33.73 21.26 -21.87
CA SER A 51 32.67 22.10 -21.30
C SER A 51 31.44 22.15 -22.22
N ARG A 52 31.61 22.32 -23.53
CA ARG A 52 30.49 22.28 -24.49
C ARG A 52 29.80 20.91 -24.55
N ARG A 53 30.54 19.80 -24.39
CA ARG A 53 29.95 18.46 -24.34
C ARG A 53 29.14 18.26 -23.06
N ALA A 54 29.69 18.64 -21.92
CA ALA A 54 28.98 18.61 -20.64
C ALA A 54 27.72 19.48 -20.67
N GLN A 55 27.79 20.69 -21.25
CA GLN A 55 26.62 21.55 -21.44
C GLN A 55 25.59 20.95 -22.40
N ALA A 56 26.02 20.23 -23.45
CA ALA A 56 25.10 19.55 -24.36
C ALA A 56 24.41 18.34 -23.70
N GLU A 57 25.13 17.57 -22.89
CA GLU A 57 24.57 16.48 -22.08
C GLU A 57 23.61 17.00 -21.01
N GLN A 58 23.97 18.07 -20.30
CA GLN A 58 23.10 18.71 -19.32
C GLN A 58 21.84 19.29 -19.98
N ARG A 59 21.95 19.90 -21.16
CA ARG A 59 20.77 20.34 -21.94
C ARG A 59 19.88 19.18 -22.38
N ARG A 60 20.47 18.04 -22.77
CA ARG A 60 19.71 16.82 -23.11
C ARG A 60 19.01 16.23 -21.89
N GLN A 61 19.68 16.15 -20.75
CA GLN A 61 19.09 15.71 -19.48
C GLN A 61 17.97 16.66 -19.03
N GLN A 62 18.17 17.97 -19.11
CA GLN A 62 17.13 18.96 -18.81
C GLN A 62 15.93 18.87 -19.76
N ALA A 63 16.16 18.63 -21.06
CA ALA A 63 15.08 18.39 -22.02
C ALA A 63 14.30 17.10 -21.71
N ALA A 64 15.01 16.02 -21.35
CA ALA A 64 14.39 14.75 -20.95
C ALA A 64 13.57 14.89 -19.65
N VAL A 65 14.09 15.62 -18.65
CA VAL A 65 13.36 15.93 -17.42
C VAL A 65 12.12 16.77 -17.71
N ARG A 66 12.22 17.81 -18.54
CA ARG A 66 11.04 18.61 -18.96
C ARG A 66 9.98 17.76 -19.66
N GLN A 67 10.40 16.86 -20.55
CA GLN A 67 9.49 15.94 -21.22
C GLN A 67 8.82 14.96 -20.24
N LEU A 68 9.56 14.49 -19.22
CA LEU A 68 9.01 13.67 -18.14
C LEU A 68 7.99 14.47 -17.32
N THR A 69 8.33 15.70 -16.91
CA THR A 69 7.45 16.59 -16.16
C THR A 69 6.15 16.90 -16.92
N GLU A 70 6.23 17.12 -18.24
CA GLU A 70 5.05 17.31 -19.09
C GLU A 70 4.18 16.05 -19.13
N LYS A 71 4.78 14.87 -19.31
CA LYS A 71 4.05 13.59 -19.28
C LYS A 71 3.36 13.35 -17.93
N VAL A 72 4.05 13.59 -16.82
CA VAL A 72 3.50 13.49 -15.46
C VAL A 72 2.35 14.47 -15.27
N SER A 73 2.48 15.71 -15.74
CA SER A 73 1.40 16.71 -15.69
C SER A 73 0.18 16.31 -16.54
N GLY A 74 0.40 15.62 -17.66
CA GLY A 74 -0.66 15.09 -18.53
C GLY A 74 -1.39 13.90 -17.90
N LEU A 75 -0.64 12.99 -17.26
CA LEU A 75 -1.17 11.90 -16.46
C LEU A 75 -1.98 12.41 -15.26
N SER A 76 -1.45 13.37 -14.51
CA SER A 76 -2.15 14.02 -13.39
C SER A 76 -3.47 14.66 -13.84
N ARG A 77 -3.50 15.34 -14.99
CA ARG A 77 -4.74 15.87 -15.59
C ARG A 77 -5.72 14.78 -16.03
N ARG A 78 -5.25 13.61 -16.49
CA ARG A 78 -6.12 12.47 -16.82
C ARG A 78 -6.70 11.82 -15.56
N VAL A 79 -5.89 11.65 -14.52
CA VAL A 79 -6.33 11.12 -13.22
C VAL A 79 -7.38 12.05 -12.62
N LYS A 80 -7.14 13.37 -12.63
CA LYS A 80 -8.10 14.36 -12.13
C LYS A 80 -9.44 14.30 -12.88
N ARG A 81 -9.42 14.19 -14.21
CA ARG A 81 -10.65 14.00 -15.01
C ARG A 81 -11.38 12.70 -14.70
N LEU A 82 -10.65 11.60 -14.53
CA LEU A 82 -11.26 10.33 -14.13
C LEU A 82 -11.89 10.41 -12.74
N GLN A 83 -11.26 11.12 -11.80
CA GLN A 83 -11.82 11.37 -10.48
C GLN A 83 -13.08 12.26 -10.55
N GLU A 84 -13.04 13.33 -11.35
CA GLU A 84 -14.20 14.21 -11.57
C GLU A 84 -15.37 13.46 -12.24
N ASP A 85 -15.10 12.61 -13.23
CA ASP A 85 -16.10 11.75 -13.90
C ASP A 85 -16.68 10.70 -12.93
N GLN A 86 -15.85 10.11 -12.07
CA GLN A 86 -16.29 9.17 -11.02
C GLN A 86 -17.15 9.88 -9.97
N GLU A 87 -16.77 11.08 -9.54
CA GLU A 87 -17.53 11.89 -8.58
C GLU A 87 -18.89 12.29 -9.16
N GLN A 88 -18.94 12.68 -10.43
CA GLN A 88 -20.18 12.97 -11.15
C GLN A 88 -21.06 11.72 -11.31
N GLY A 89 -20.46 10.58 -11.67
CA GLY A 89 -21.16 9.29 -11.75
C GLY A 89 -21.76 8.87 -10.41
N ARG A 90 -21.02 9.06 -9.31
CA ARG A 90 -21.46 8.78 -7.94
C ARG A 90 -22.63 9.68 -7.52
N ARG A 91 -22.57 10.98 -7.84
CA ARG A 91 -23.68 11.91 -7.58
C ARG A 91 -24.92 11.56 -8.38
N HIS A 92 -24.77 11.25 -9.67
CA HIS A 92 -25.89 10.85 -10.51
C HIS A 92 -26.55 9.55 -10.04
N LEU A 93 -25.75 8.60 -9.54
CA LEU A 93 -26.26 7.37 -8.94
C LEU A 93 -26.99 7.63 -7.61
N ALA A 94 -26.44 8.48 -6.75
CA ALA A 94 -27.10 8.90 -5.50
C ALA A 94 -28.46 9.57 -5.78
N ASP A 95 -28.52 10.49 -6.73
CA ASP A 95 -29.77 11.16 -7.13
C ASP A 95 -30.81 10.17 -7.67
N ARG A 96 -30.37 9.15 -8.44
CA ARG A 96 -31.25 8.07 -8.92
C ARG A 96 -31.76 7.17 -7.79
N ILE A 97 -30.90 6.85 -6.82
CA ILE A 97 -31.26 6.06 -5.64
C ILE A 97 -32.30 6.82 -4.81
N ASP A 98 -32.06 8.10 -4.51
CA ASP A 98 -32.99 8.94 -3.76
C ASP A 98 -34.34 9.11 -4.47
N ALA A 99 -34.33 9.30 -5.79
CA ALA A 99 -35.54 9.34 -6.59
C ALA A 99 -36.33 8.01 -6.55
N THR A 100 -35.64 6.88 -6.44
CA THR A 100 -36.24 5.55 -6.37
C THR A 100 -36.81 5.29 -4.98
N TYR A 101 -36.09 5.63 -3.92
CA TYR A 101 -36.57 5.58 -2.54
C TYR A 101 -37.78 6.49 -2.29
N ALA A 102 -37.79 7.70 -2.87
CA ALA A 102 -38.94 8.60 -2.79
C ALA A 102 -40.20 8.01 -3.45
N ARG A 103 -40.06 7.30 -4.57
CA ARG A 103 -41.18 6.59 -5.22
C ARG A 103 -41.67 5.40 -4.40
N ILE A 104 -40.76 4.64 -3.79
CA ILE A 104 -41.10 3.51 -2.92
C ILE A 104 -41.87 3.99 -1.67
N ARG A 105 -41.46 5.12 -1.09
CA ARG A 105 -42.09 5.71 0.10
C ARG A 105 -43.50 6.28 -0.17
N GLN A 106 -43.83 6.59 -1.43
CA GLN A 106 -45.16 7.04 -1.82
C GLN A 106 -46.16 5.89 -2.03
N VAL A 107 -45.74 4.62 -1.89
CA VAL A 107 -46.65 3.47 -1.96
C VAL A 107 -47.33 3.28 -0.60
N PRO A 108 -48.65 3.51 -0.45
CA PRO A 108 -49.32 3.41 0.83
C PRO A 108 -49.40 1.95 1.33
N GLY A 109 -49.34 1.77 2.66
CA GLY A 109 -49.29 0.47 3.34
C GLY A 109 -50.47 -0.48 3.12
N ASP A 110 -51.58 0.00 2.55
CA ASP A 110 -52.76 -0.83 2.24
C ASP A 110 -52.62 -1.69 0.97
N THR A 111 -51.50 -1.55 0.24
CA THR A 111 -51.24 -2.32 -0.98
C THR A 111 -50.95 -3.82 -0.72
N ARG A 112 -50.78 -4.25 0.55
CA ARG A 112 -50.63 -5.68 0.90
C ARG A 112 -51.95 -6.47 0.86
N ARG A 113 -53.13 -5.83 0.76
CA ARG A 113 -54.44 -6.52 0.73
C ARG A 113 -55.16 -6.54 -0.62
N LEU A 114 -54.61 -5.94 -1.67
CA LEU A 114 -55.24 -5.86 -2.99
C LEU A 114 -54.54 -6.73 -4.05
N VAL A 115 -54.28 -8.00 -3.71
CA VAL A 115 -53.82 -9.05 -4.66
C VAL A 115 -54.98 -9.63 -5.49
N ARG A 116 -56.05 -8.85 -5.69
CA ARG A 116 -57.11 -9.16 -6.65
C ARG A 116 -57.54 -7.86 -7.31
N GLU A 117 -56.89 -7.54 -8.42
CA GLU A 117 -57.55 -7.32 -9.71
C GLU A 117 -56.51 -6.85 -10.74
N ASP A 118 -56.63 -7.47 -11.90
CA ASP A 118 -55.89 -7.33 -13.16
C ASP A 118 -55.49 -5.89 -13.54
N ASP A 119 -54.36 -5.73 -14.25
CA ASP A 119 -53.84 -4.53 -14.95
C ASP A 119 -52.63 -3.76 -14.35
N ARG A 120 -52.26 -3.95 -13.07
CA ARG A 120 -51.01 -3.34 -12.52
C ARG A 120 -49.77 -4.24 -12.62
N SER A 121 -49.95 -5.56 -12.66
CA SER A 121 -48.84 -6.52 -12.80
C SER A 121 -48.10 -6.37 -14.12
N GLY A 122 -48.80 -6.04 -15.21
CA GLY A 122 -48.18 -5.78 -16.52
C GLY A 122 -47.20 -4.61 -16.47
N ARG A 123 -47.62 -3.47 -15.90
CA ARG A 123 -46.76 -2.27 -15.79
C ARG A 123 -45.55 -2.46 -14.90
N VAL A 124 -45.66 -3.27 -13.85
CA VAL A 124 -44.53 -3.64 -12.99
C VAL A 124 -43.58 -4.58 -13.71
N LEU A 125 -44.10 -5.56 -14.45
CA LEU A 125 -43.28 -6.45 -15.28
C LEU A 125 -42.59 -5.70 -16.43
N ASP A 126 -43.26 -4.72 -17.04
CA ASP A 126 -42.70 -3.85 -18.08
C ASP A 126 -41.62 -2.92 -17.51
N ALA A 127 -41.84 -2.35 -16.32
CA ALA A 127 -40.83 -1.54 -15.65
C ALA A 127 -39.61 -2.36 -15.22
N ILE A 128 -39.81 -3.60 -14.75
CA ILE A 128 -38.73 -4.56 -14.47
C ILE A 128 -38.01 -4.95 -15.76
N GLY A 129 -38.75 -5.14 -16.85
CA GLY A 129 -38.22 -5.41 -18.19
C GLY A 129 -37.34 -4.28 -18.72
N ALA A 130 -37.81 -3.03 -18.62
CA ALA A 130 -37.07 -1.85 -19.06
C ALA A 130 -35.80 -1.61 -18.24
N VAL A 131 -35.86 -1.78 -16.91
CA VAL A 131 -34.67 -1.70 -16.06
C VAL A 131 -33.70 -2.84 -16.38
N ARG A 132 -34.21 -4.04 -16.65
CA ARG A 132 -33.40 -5.18 -17.07
C ARG A 132 -32.71 -4.91 -18.40
N GLU A 133 -33.39 -4.36 -19.40
CA GLU A 133 -32.81 -3.97 -20.69
C GLU A 133 -31.76 -2.86 -20.56
N GLU A 134 -32.00 -1.86 -19.71
CA GLU A 134 -31.03 -0.79 -19.42
C GLU A 134 -29.77 -1.36 -18.75
N VAL A 135 -29.94 -2.22 -17.74
CA VAL A 135 -28.83 -2.97 -17.15
C VAL A 135 -28.17 -3.87 -18.21
N GLU A 136 -28.94 -4.49 -19.10
CA GLU A 136 -28.47 -5.30 -20.22
C GLU A 136 -27.82 -4.51 -21.37
N SER A 137 -27.86 -3.18 -21.35
CA SER A 137 -27.16 -2.31 -22.28
C SER A 137 -25.78 -1.87 -21.77
N ILE A 138 -25.55 -1.89 -20.46
CA ILE A 138 -24.26 -1.55 -19.83
C ILE A 138 -23.21 -2.57 -20.27
N PRO A 139 -21.97 -2.21 -20.65
CA PRO A 139 -20.95 -3.18 -21.03
C PRO A 139 -20.77 -4.30 -19.98
N ARG A 140 -20.59 -5.55 -20.41
CA ARG A 140 -20.47 -6.72 -19.51
C ARG A 140 -19.40 -6.52 -18.42
N MET A 141 -18.28 -5.89 -18.78
CA MET A 141 -17.21 -5.51 -17.85
C MET A 141 -17.73 -4.55 -16.77
N THR A 142 -18.42 -3.49 -17.15
CA THR A 142 -18.99 -2.50 -16.23
C THR A 142 -20.03 -3.12 -15.30
N ARG A 143 -20.89 -4.02 -15.79
CA ARG A 143 -21.83 -4.76 -14.91
C ARG A 143 -21.13 -5.67 -13.91
N ARG A 144 -20.02 -6.29 -14.30
CA ARG A 144 -19.22 -7.13 -13.40
C ARG A 144 -18.55 -6.27 -12.32
N LEU A 145 -17.96 -5.14 -12.71
CA LEU A 145 -17.35 -4.18 -11.79
C LEU A 145 -18.36 -3.58 -10.82
N VAL A 146 -19.55 -3.18 -11.28
CA VAL A 146 -20.60 -2.64 -10.41
C VAL A 146 -21.12 -3.70 -9.43
N ARG A 147 -21.29 -4.95 -9.88
CA ARG A 147 -21.69 -6.04 -8.98
C ARG A 147 -20.64 -6.32 -7.92
N GLU A 148 -19.37 -6.34 -8.32
CA GLU A 148 -18.26 -6.56 -7.39
C GLU A 148 -18.13 -5.41 -6.39
N TRP A 149 -18.22 -4.17 -6.87
CA TRP A 149 -18.22 -2.97 -6.03
C TRP A 149 -19.37 -2.98 -5.03
N ASN A 150 -20.59 -3.29 -5.47
CA ASN A 150 -21.73 -3.40 -4.57
C ASN A 150 -21.51 -4.49 -3.53
N ARG A 151 -20.98 -5.66 -3.90
CA ARG A 151 -20.66 -6.74 -2.97
C ARG A 151 -19.71 -6.27 -1.88
N ILE A 152 -18.63 -5.57 -2.25
CA ILE A 152 -17.64 -5.02 -1.31
C ILE A 152 -18.28 -3.98 -0.39
N VAL A 153 -19.01 -3.00 -0.95
CA VAL A 153 -19.66 -1.96 -0.15
C VAL A 153 -20.71 -2.54 0.81
N TYR A 154 -21.49 -3.53 0.36
CA TYR A 154 -22.46 -4.18 1.24
C TYR A 154 -21.77 -4.94 2.37
N ALA A 155 -20.72 -5.72 2.07
CA ALA A 155 -19.95 -6.42 3.09
C ALA A 155 -19.34 -5.44 4.12
N GLU A 156 -18.67 -4.38 3.67
CA GLU A 156 -18.09 -3.36 4.56
C GLU A 156 -19.15 -2.69 5.45
N VAL A 157 -20.33 -2.37 4.91
CA VAL A 157 -21.44 -1.79 5.70
C VAL A 157 -22.00 -2.80 6.68
N GLU A 158 -22.16 -4.06 6.29
CA GLU A 158 -22.64 -5.14 7.15
C GLU A 158 -21.66 -5.37 8.31
N ASP A 159 -20.37 -5.50 8.03
CA ASP A 159 -19.32 -5.73 9.01
C ASP A 159 -19.15 -4.54 9.96
N LEU A 160 -19.16 -3.31 9.44
CA LEU A 160 -19.13 -2.11 10.27
C LEU A 160 -20.37 -2.02 11.17
N THR A 161 -21.56 -2.32 10.63
CA THR A 161 -22.81 -2.30 11.42
C THR A 161 -22.78 -3.37 12.51
N ALA A 162 -22.27 -4.56 12.21
CA ALA A 162 -22.08 -5.62 13.19
C ALA A 162 -21.10 -5.20 14.28
N LEU A 163 -19.96 -4.60 13.93
CA LEU A 163 -18.98 -4.08 14.90
C LEU A 163 -19.60 -3.03 15.83
N TYR A 164 -20.34 -2.06 15.30
CA TYR A 164 -21.01 -1.05 16.14
C TYR A 164 -22.04 -1.66 17.09
N ARG A 165 -22.76 -2.70 16.65
CA ARG A 165 -23.73 -3.43 17.48
C ARG A 165 -23.04 -4.27 18.56
N ASP A 166 -21.97 -4.98 18.21
CA ASP A 166 -21.34 -5.93 19.12
C ASP A 166 -20.43 -5.24 20.14
N ILE A 167 -19.80 -4.13 19.76
CA ILE A 167 -18.94 -3.35 20.64
C ILE A 167 -19.75 -2.38 21.52
N GLU A 168 -20.85 -1.83 20.98
CA GLU A 168 -21.60 -0.70 21.58
C GLU A 168 -20.67 0.41 22.09
N PRO A 169 -19.82 0.99 21.22
CA PRO A 169 -18.69 1.78 21.70
C PRO A 169 -19.14 3.14 22.26
N ASP A 170 -18.55 3.53 23.40
CA ASP A 170 -18.77 4.83 24.04
C ASP A 170 -18.40 6.03 23.14
N ARG A 171 -17.60 5.79 22.10
CA ARG A 171 -17.17 6.76 21.08
C ARG A 171 -17.19 6.11 19.70
N ALA A 172 -17.23 6.92 18.64
CA ALA A 172 -17.11 6.40 17.28
C ALA A 172 -15.85 5.51 17.12
N LEU A 173 -16.00 4.40 16.40
CA LEU A 173 -14.87 3.54 16.04
C LEU A 173 -13.87 4.33 15.17
N PRO A 174 -12.57 3.97 15.20
CA PRO A 174 -11.59 4.57 14.32
C PRO A 174 -11.96 4.38 12.83
N GLN A 175 -11.35 5.19 11.97
CA GLN A 175 -11.55 5.07 10.52
C GLN A 175 -10.99 3.74 10.01
N MET A 176 -11.78 3.04 9.19
CA MET A 176 -11.45 1.74 8.58
C MET A 176 -11.30 1.90 7.06
N HIS A 177 -10.51 2.89 6.64
CA HIS A 177 -10.32 3.18 5.22
C HIS A 177 -8.92 3.74 4.93
N GLY A 178 -8.47 3.61 3.69
CA GLY A 178 -7.20 4.18 3.23
C GLY A 178 -6.02 3.29 3.59
N TRP A 179 -5.22 3.72 4.58
CA TRP A 179 -4.06 2.96 5.09
C TRP A 179 -4.40 2.09 6.30
N SER A 180 -5.65 2.10 6.76
CA SER A 180 -6.13 1.29 7.87
C SER A 180 -6.88 0.07 7.35
N ALA A 181 -6.86 -1.01 8.13
CA ALA A 181 -7.67 -2.20 7.87
C ALA A 181 -9.15 -1.87 7.59
N GLY A 182 -9.74 -2.63 6.67
CA GLY A 182 -11.17 -2.58 6.34
C GLY A 182 -12.05 -3.10 7.47
N ALA A 183 -13.36 -2.85 7.36
CA ALA A 183 -14.32 -3.30 8.37
C ALA A 183 -14.41 -4.84 8.42
N ASP A 184 -14.18 -5.50 7.29
CA ASP A 184 -14.16 -6.95 7.17
C ASP A 184 -13.06 -7.62 8.01
N LEU A 185 -11.80 -7.17 7.89
CA LEU A 185 -10.69 -7.63 8.71
C LEU A 185 -10.91 -7.27 10.19
N ALA A 186 -11.38 -6.06 10.47
CA ALA A 186 -11.69 -5.64 11.84
C ALA A 186 -12.75 -6.55 12.49
N ARG A 187 -13.83 -6.87 11.76
CA ARG A 187 -14.90 -7.77 12.22
C ARG A 187 -14.38 -9.18 12.44
N TYR A 188 -13.57 -9.68 11.51
CA TYR A 188 -12.92 -10.98 11.62
C TYR A 188 -12.05 -11.10 12.88
N LEU A 189 -11.16 -10.12 13.11
CA LEU A 189 -10.30 -10.10 14.30
C LEU A 189 -11.12 -10.00 15.59
N TYR A 190 -12.19 -9.20 15.58
CA TYR A 190 -13.12 -9.13 16.71
C TYR A 190 -13.77 -10.49 16.99
N CYS A 191 -14.27 -11.21 15.96
CA CYS A 191 -14.79 -12.58 16.10
C CYS A 191 -13.76 -13.53 16.71
N GLU A 192 -12.51 -13.51 16.22
CA GLU A 192 -11.48 -14.44 16.69
C GLU A 192 -11.21 -14.27 18.19
N VAL A 193 -11.18 -13.03 18.66
CA VAL A 193 -11.04 -12.75 20.09
C VAL A 193 -12.36 -13.05 20.81
N ALA A 194 -13.43 -12.32 20.52
CA ALA A 194 -14.66 -12.35 21.30
C ALA A 194 -15.39 -13.70 21.25
N GLU A 195 -15.44 -14.35 20.08
CA GLU A 195 -16.21 -15.57 19.84
C GLU A 195 -15.32 -16.82 19.86
N ALA A 196 -14.17 -16.81 19.17
CA ALA A 196 -13.31 -17.99 19.03
C ALA A 196 -12.34 -18.20 20.22
N GLY A 197 -12.31 -17.30 21.20
CA GLY A 197 -11.62 -17.56 22.47
C GLY A 197 -10.19 -17.05 22.55
N ARG A 198 -9.67 -16.31 21.56
CA ARG A 198 -8.29 -15.82 21.60
C ARG A 198 -8.09 -14.83 22.75
N SER A 199 -6.94 -14.93 23.40
CA SER A 199 -6.68 -14.33 24.71
C SER A 199 -5.38 -13.53 24.76
N SER A 200 -4.47 -13.73 23.80
CA SER A 200 -3.15 -13.10 23.76
C SER A 200 -2.76 -12.81 22.31
N VAL A 201 -2.93 -11.56 21.88
CA VAL A 201 -2.66 -11.13 20.50
C VAL A 201 -1.35 -10.35 20.44
N LEU A 202 -0.49 -10.70 19.49
CA LEU A 202 0.60 -9.84 19.04
C LEU A 202 0.24 -9.26 17.66
N GLU A 203 0.42 -7.97 17.51
CA GLU A 203 0.14 -7.24 16.28
C GLU A 203 1.42 -6.54 15.80
N CYS A 204 1.81 -6.76 14.55
CA CYS A 204 2.85 -5.99 13.88
C CYS A 204 2.20 -4.84 13.13
N GLY A 205 2.46 -3.59 13.54
CA GLY A 205 1.82 -2.38 13.03
C GLY A 205 0.60 -1.98 13.87
N SER A 206 0.59 -0.77 14.43
CA SER A 206 -0.49 -0.33 15.32
C SER A 206 -1.54 0.51 14.59
N GLY A 207 -2.77 0.59 15.14
CA GLY A 207 -3.78 1.51 14.63
C GLY A 207 -5.22 1.09 14.93
N THR A 208 -6.05 1.06 13.90
CA THR A 208 -7.48 0.77 14.00
C THR A 208 -7.73 -0.64 14.54
N THR A 209 -7.02 -1.64 14.03
CA THR A 209 -7.11 -3.04 14.47
C THR A 209 -6.75 -3.21 15.95
N THR A 210 -5.74 -2.48 16.45
CA THR A 210 -5.41 -2.42 17.88
C THR A 210 -6.63 -2.04 18.73
N VAL A 211 -7.35 -1.00 18.34
CA VAL A 211 -8.54 -0.50 19.07
C VAL A 211 -9.68 -1.53 19.04
N ILE A 212 -9.88 -2.19 17.90
CA ILE A 212 -10.93 -3.19 17.74
C ILE A 212 -10.63 -4.45 18.56
N LEU A 213 -9.39 -4.92 18.56
CA LEU A 213 -8.95 -6.02 19.41
C LEU A 213 -9.10 -5.67 20.90
N ALA A 214 -8.75 -4.44 21.29
CA ALA A 214 -8.94 -3.96 22.66
C ALA A 214 -10.42 -3.98 23.10
N TYR A 215 -11.33 -3.56 22.22
CA TYR A 215 -12.77 -3.68 22.47
C TYR A 215 -13.22 -5.14 22.60
N ALA A 216 -12.70 -6.04 21.75
CA ALA A 216 -13.01 -7.47 21.85
C ALA A 216 -12.57 -8.06 23.21
N PHE A 217 -11.38 -7.71 23.68
CA PHE A 217 -10.91 -8.13 25.00
C PHE A 217 -11.72 -7.52 26.15
N ARG A 218 -12.11 -6.24 26.04
CA ARG A 218 -13.03 -5.59 27.00
C ARG A 218 -14.35 -6.35 27.09
N ALA A 219 -14.92 -6.77 25.97
CA ALA A 219 -16.15 -7.56 25.93
C ALA A 219 -15.98 -8.94 26.61
N ARG A 220 -14.80 -9.56 26.48
CA ARG A 220 -14.48 -10.83 27.16
C ARG A 220 -14.17 -10.68 28.65
N GLY A 221 -13.68 -9.51 29.07
CA GLY A 221 -13.22 -9.26 30.43
C GLY A 221 -11.86 -9.88 30.77
N HIS A 222 -11.13 -10.43 29.79
CA HIS A 222 -9.76 -10.94 29.97
C HIS A 222 -8.97 -10.93 28.65
N GLY A 223 -7.65 -10.98 28.74
CA GLY A 223 -6.74 -10.97 27.59
C GLY A 223 -6.26 -9.58 27.19
N ARG A 224 -5.37 -9.51 26.20
CA ARG A 224 -4.82 -8.23 25.70
C ARG A 224 -4.23 -8.36 24.30
N VAL A 225 -4.21 -7.23 23.60
CA VAL A 225 -3.40 -7.04 22.38
C VAL A 225 -2.12 -6.28 22.72
N VAL A 226 -1.01 -6.71 22.14
CA VAL A 226 0.24 -5.94 22.12
C VAL A 226 0.58 -5.59 20.69
N SER A 227 0.72 -4.32 20.39
CA SER A 227 0.98 -3.80 19.05
C SER A 227 2.37 -3.21 18.95
N LEU A 228 3.18 -3.72 18.03
CA LEU A 228 4.50 -3.21 17.72
C LEU A 228 4.37 -2.04 16.74
N GLU A 229 4.98 -0.91 17.07
CA GLU A 229 4.98 0.26 16.19
C GLU A 229 6.37 0.87 16.06
N HIS A 230 6.80 1.02 14.81
CA HIS A 230 8.11 1.54 14.46
C HIS A 230 8.15 3.06 14.30
N ASP A 231 7.03 3.69 13.92
CA ASP A 231 6.94 5.13 13.75
C ASP A 231 6.32 5.76 15.01
N PRO A 232 7.08 6.60 15.76
CA PRO A 232 6.60 7.24 16.97
C PRO A 232 5.32 8.06 16.79
N ARG A 233 5.05 8.57 15.57
CA ARG A 233 3.83 9.34 15.28
C ARG A 233 2.61 8.45 15.27
N PHE A 234 2.69 7.28 14.63
CA PHE A 234 1.61 6.30 14.62
C PHE A 234 1.43 5.70 16.03
N ALA A 235 2.53 5.44 16.73
CA ALA A 235 2.46 4.92 18.10
C ALA A 235 1.71 5.89 19.04
N ALA A 236 2.05 7.18 18.97
CA ALA A 236 1.38 8.22 19.74
C ALA A 236 -0.11 8.37 19.35
N ALA A 237 -0.42 8.30 18.06
CA ALA A 237 -1.81 8.37 17.57
C ALA A 237 -2.64 7.19 18.08
N THR A 238 -2.11 5.96 18.03
CA THR A 238 -2.79 4.76 18.51
C THR A 238 -3.00 4.79 20.02
N ARG A 239 -1.97 5.16 20.81
CA ARG A 239 -2.10 5.33 22.27
C ARG A 239 -3.19 6.33 22.63
N ARG A 240 -3.26 7.45 21.90
CA ARG A 240 -4.32 8.44 22.09
C ARG A 240 -5.71 7.86 21.81
N MET A 241 -5.87 7.07 20.74
CA MET A 241 -7.15 6.42 20.43
C MET A 241 -7.59 5.45 21.54
N ILE A 242 -6.64 4.70 22.11
CA ILE A 242 -6.85 3.78 23.24
C ILE A 242 -7.26 4.57 24.50
N GLU A 243 -6.51 5.62 24.84
CA GLU A 243 -6.76 6.45 26.03
C GLU A 243 -8.13 7.13 25.97
N GLU A 244 -8.46 7.77 24.84
CA GLU A 244 -9.75 8.46 24.64
C GLU A 244 -10.96 7.52 24.83
N ARG A 245 -10.76 6.20 24.68
CA ARG A 245 -11.78 5.15 24.78
C ARG A 245 -11.69 4.33 26.08
N GLY A 246 -10.73 4.64 26.96
CA GLY A 246 -10.53 3.90 28.22
C GLY A 246 -10.12 2.45 28.01
N LEU A 247 -9.37 2.15 26.94
CA LEU A 247 -9.02 0.78 26.54
C LEU A 247 -7.63 0.33 27.00
N GLY A 248 -6.94 1.12 27.84
CA GLY A 248 -5.55 0.87 28.23
C GLY A 248 -5.31 -0.43 29.01
N GLU A 249 -6.34 -1.02 29.62
CA GLU A 249 -6.25 -2.34 30.26
C GLU A 249 -6.14 -3.49 29.24
N TRP A 250 -6.64 -3.26 28.02
CA TRP A 250 -6.85 -4.29 26.99
C TRP A 250 -5.84 -4.22 25.85
N ALA A 251 -5.09 -3.12 25.75
CA ALA A 251 -4.14 -2.88 24.68
C ALA A 251 -2.89 -2.17 25.16
N GLU A 252 -1.75 -2.62 24.64
CA GLU A 252 -0.44 -2.00 24.81
C GLU A 252 0.19 -1.71 23.45
N VAL A 253 0.71 -0.50 23.26
CA VAL A 253 1.52 -0.14 22.07
C VAL A 253 2.97 -0.06 22.50
N VAL A 254 3.82 -0.89 21.91
CA VAL A 254 5.26 -0.97 22.16
C VAL A 254 5.98 -0.22 21.05
N ASP A 255 6.84 0.73 21.41
CA ASP A 255 7.74 1.37 20.44
C ASP A 255 8.82 0.37 20.05
N ALA A 256 8.75 -0.13 18.82
CA ALA A 256 9.65 -1.13 18.27
C ALA A 256 10.29 -0.57 16.99
N PRO A 257 11.34 0.26 17.11
CA PRO A 257 12.00 0.84 15.93
C PRO A 257 12.54 -0.26 15.01
N LEU A 258 12.66 0.05 13.71
CA LEU A 258 13.23 -0.92 12.77
C LEU A 258 14.74 -1.04 12.97
N ALA A 259 15.21 -2.27 13.07
CA ALA A 259 16.59 -2.69 13.15
C ALA A 259 16.89 -3.79 12.13
N ASP A 260 18.17 -4.09 11.92
CA ASP A 260 18.58 -5.20 11.06
C ASP A 260 18.27 -6.53 11.76
N ALA A 261 17.33 -7.29 11.20
CA ALA A 261 16.98 -8.63 11.67
C ALA A 261 17.46 -9.69 10.67
N VAL A 262 18.08 -10.75 11.18
CA VAL A 262 18.65 -11.83 10.37
C VAL A 262 17.69 -13.00 10.31
N VAL A 263 17.33 -13.44 9.10
CA VAL A 263 16.54 -14.67 8.88
C VAL A 263 17.29 -15.55 7.87
N GLY A 264 17.83 -16.68 8.33
CA GLY A 264 18.74 -17.49 7.51
C GLY A 264 19.99 -16.70 7.10
N ASP A 265 20.25 -16.62 5.79
CA ASP A 265 21.43 -15.94 5.23
C ASP A 265 21.17 -14.47 4.79
N ALA A 266 19.99 -13.93 5.10
CA ALA A 266 19.60 -12.60 4.66
C ALA A 266 19.17 -11.69 5.83
N VAL A 267 19.22 -10.38 5.57
CA VAL A 267 18.96 -9.32 6.55
C VAL A 267 17.77 -8.49 6.08
N TRP A 268 16.83 -8.25 6.98
CA TRP A 268 15.65 -7.43 6.76
C TRP A 268 15.59 -6.29 7.78
N PRO A 269 15.24 -5.06 7.36
CA PRO A 269 14.79 -4.04 8.31
C PRO A 269 13.44 -4.46 8.91
N TRP A 270 13.46 -4.86 10.18
CA TRP A 270 12.31 -5.38 10.92
C TRP A 270 12.25 -4.79 12.34
N TYR A 271 11.15 -5.00 13.05
CA TYR A 271 11.02 -4.58 14.44
C TYR A 271 12.18 -5.11 15.30
N ASP A 272 12.73 -4.25 16.16
CA ASP A 272 13.72 -4.62 17.16
C ASP A 272 13.18 -5.73 18.07
N LEU A 273 13.81 -6.91 18.02
CA LEU A 273 13.36 -8.11 18.73
C LEU A 273 13.47 -7.98 20.25
N ASP A 274 14.35 -7.11 20.74
CA ASP A 274 14.49 -6.81 22.17
C ASP A 274 13.28 -6.03 22.69
N ALA A 275 12.59 -5.29 21.83
CA ALA A 275 11.35 -4.60 22.17
C ALA A 275 10.13 -5.53 22.15
N VAL A 276 10.18 -6.62 21.39
CA VAL A 276 9.05 -7.54 21.28
C VAL A 276 8.89 -8.30 22.61
N PRO A 277 7.67 -8.36 23.20
CA PRO A 277 7.43 -9.11 24.43
C PRO A 277 7.51 -10.63 24.24
N GLU A 278 7.70 -11.33 25.36
CA GLU A 278 7.62 -12.79 25.43
C GLU A 278 6.17 -13.29 25.27
N GLY A 279 6.02 -14.47 24.66
CA GLY A 279 4.72 -15.13 24.42
C GLY A 279 4.27 -16.06 25.55
N PRO A 280 3.35 -17.02 25.28
CA PRO A 280 2.80 -17.35 23.97
C PRO A 280 1.65 -16.42 23.52
N PHE A 281 1.64 -16.08 22.23
CA PHE A 281 0.53 -15.41 21.55
C PHE A 281 -0.32 -16.43 20.79
N ASP A 282 -1.63 -16.42 21.00
CA ASP A 282 -2.57 -17.30 20.30
C ASP A 282 -3.13 -16.70 18.99
N LEU A 283 -2.83 -15.43 18.74
CA LEU A 283 -3.06 -14.75 17.46
C LEU A 283 -1.89 -13.81 17.14
N LEU A 284 -1.36 -13.91 15.92
CA LEU A 284 -0.40 -12.97 15.33
C LEU A 284 -1.06 -12.26 14.15
N LEU A 285 -1.22 -10.94 14.23
CA LEU A 285 -1.63 -10.11 13.10
C LEU A 285 -0.41 -9.41 12.50
N VAL A 286 -0.21 -9.53 11.19
CA VAL A 286 0.89 -8.89 10.47
C VAL A 286 0.33 -7.87 9.48
N ASP A 287 0.33 -6.59 9.87
CA ASP A 287 -0.04 -5.45 9.03
C ASP A 287 1.10 -4.41 8.90
N GLY A 288 2.24 -4.69 9.51
CA GLY A 288 3.40 -3.84 9.49
C GLY A 288 4.69 -4.65 9.47
N PRO A 289 5.82 -4.01 9.22
CA PRO A 289 6.01 -2.63 8.80
C PRO A 289 5.55 -2.42 7.35
N PRO A 290 5.45 -1.16 6.87
CA PRO A 290 4.90 -0.88 5.56
C PRO A 290 5.79 -1.41 4.43
N ALA A 291 5.18 -1.81 3.31
CA ALA A 291 5.88 -2.34 2.14
C ALA A 291 6.97 -1.40 1.56
N SER A 292 6.91 -0.10 1.86
CA SER A 292 7.95 0.86 1.48
C SER A 292 9.29 0.64 2.17
N VAL A 293 9.32 -0.16 3.25
CA VAL A 293 10.54 -0.52 3.99
C VAL A 293 11.45 -1.43 3.17
N GLY A 294 10.88 -2.32 2.36
CA GLY A 294 11.65 -3.25 1.53
C GLY A 294 10.76 -4.30 0.87
N SER A 295 11.35 -5.06 -0.07
CA SER A 295 10.66 -6.20 -0.66
C SER A 295 10.42 -7.27 0.41
N GLU A 296 9.23 -7.86 0.37
CA GLU A 296 8.77 -8.83 1.36
C GLU A 296 9.00 -8.34 2.82
N ALA A 297 8.80 -7.04 3.07
CA ALA A 297 9.10 -6.44 4.38
C ALA A 297 8.52 -7.25 5.53
N ARG A 298 7.27 -7.72 5.39
CA ARG A 298 6.49 -8.51 6.36
C ARG A 298 6.98 -9.95 6.60
N TYR A 299 7.82 -10.51 5.72
CA TYR A 299 8.31 -11.90 5.81
C TYR A 299 8.91 -12.31 7.16
N PRO A 300 9.73 -11.48 7.84
CA PRO A 300 10.41 -11.89 9.07
C PRO A 300 9.46 -12.21 10.24
N ALA A 301 8.19 -11.77 10.20
CA ALA A 301 7.25 -11.93 11.32
C ALA A 301 7.15 -13.38 11.82
N VAL A 302 6.83 -14.33 10.94
CA VAL A 302 6.72 -15.75 11.33
C VAL A 302 8.05 -16.37 11.76
N PRO A 303 9.13 -16.34 10.96
CA PRO A 303 10.37 -17.01 11.34
C PRO A 303 11.02 -16.46 12.60
N LEU A 304 10.82 -15.16 12.92
CA LEU A 304 11.38 -14.54 14.13
C LEU A 304 10.48 -14.64 15.37
N LEU A 305 9.18 -14.89 15.21
CA LEU A 305 8.22 -14.93 16.32
C LEU A 305 7.69 -16.33 16.61
N LEU A 306 8.09 -17.34 15.83
CA LEU A 306 7.55 -18.70 15.92
C LEU A 306 7.63 -19.30 17.33
N ASP A 307 8.72 -19.04 18.05
CA ASP A 307 8.95 -19.48 19.42
C ASP A 307 8.09 -18.74 20.46
N ARG A 308 7.51 -17.60 20.08
CA ARG A 308 6.57 -16.80 20.87
C ARG A 308 5.11 -17.08 20.53
N LEU A 309 4.82 -17.96 19.57
CA LEU A 309 3.46 -18.35 19.20
C LEU A 309 2.99 -19.58 19.98
N ALA A 310 1.72 -19.60 20.34
CA ALA A 310 1.05 -20.80 20.84
C ALA A 310 1.05 -21.90 19.76
N LYS A 311 0.98 -23.17 20.18
CA LYS A 311 1.02 -24.32 19.26
C LYS A 311 -0.07 -24.27 18.19
N ASP A 312 -1.25 -23.75 18.53
CA ASP A 312 -2.44 -23.60 17.70
C ASP A 312 -2.71 -22.14 17.32
N ALA A 313 -1.68 -21.28 17.37
CA ALA A 313 -1.80 -19.87 17.06
C ALA A 313 -2.40 -19.64 15.67
N LEU A 314 -3.20 -18.60 15.58
CA LEU A 314 -3.69 -18.05 14.32
C LEU A 314 -2.70 -17.02 13.80
N VAL A 315 -2.23 -17.15 12.55
CA VAL A 315 -1.47 -16.07 11.90
C VAL A 315 -2.34 -15.42 10.83
N VAL A 316 -2.45 -14.10 10.86
CA VAL A 316 -3.23 -13.30 9.92
C VAL A 316 -2.30 -12.30 9.22
N LEU A 317 -2.35 -12.26 7.90
CA LEU A 317 -1.59 -11.33 7.07
C LEU A 317 -2.54 -10.44 6.28
N ASP A 318 -2.40 -9.12 6.44
CA ASP A 318 -3.20 -8.13 5.69
C ASP A 318 -2.52 -7.70 4.37
N ASP A 319 -3.23 -6.91 3.57
CA ASP A 319 -2.80 -6.33 2.28
C ASP A 319 -2.43 -7.35 1.18
N THR A 320 -2.95 -8.58 1.25
CA THR A 320 -2.52 -9.69 0.37
C THR A 320 -3.01 -9.57 -1.08
N ARG A 321 -3.74 -8.50 -1.42
CA ARG A 321 -3.88 -8.06 -2.82
C ARG A 321 -2.55 -7.66 -3.45
N ARG A 322 -1.55 -7.30 -2.66
CA ARG A 322 -0.19 -7.02 -3.12
C ARG A 322 0.58 -8.32 -3.39
N PRO A 323 1.40 -8.38 -4.45
CA PRO A 323 2.12 -9.60 -4.81
C PRO A 323 3.13 -10.08 -3.75
N ASP A 324 3.88 -9.16 -3.14
CA ASP A 324 4.89 -9.50 -2.12
C ASP A 324 4.23 -10.14 -0.89
N GLU A 325 3.15 -9.55 -0.38
CA GLU A 325 2.39 -10.07 0.76
C GLU A 325 1.77 -11.44 0.48
N ARG A 326 1.33 -11.69 -0.77
CA ARG A 326 0.89 -13.04 -1.17
C ARG A 326 2.03 -14.04 -1.15
N ALA A 327 3.18 -13.67 -1.74
CA ALA A 327 4.36 -14.53 -1.76
C ALA A 327 4.85 -14.86 -0.34
N ILE A 328 4.80 -13.88 0.58
CA ILE A 328 5.11 -14.08 2.00
C ILE A 328 4.22 -15.15 2.62
N GLY A 329 2.90 -15.05 2.46
CA GLY A 329 1.96 -16.04 3.01
C GLY A 329 2.19 -17.45 2.45
N GLU A 330 2.48 -17.56 1.15
CA GLU A 330 2.83 -18.84 0.50
C GLU A 330 4.14 -19.43 1.04
N ARG A 331 5.15 -18.58 1.27
CA ARG A 331 6.43 -19.01 1.87
C ARG A 331 6.25 -19.49 3.30
N TRP A 332 5.53 -18.75 4.13
CA TRP A 332 5.23 -19.18 5.49
C TRP A 332 4.49 -20.51 5.53
N ALA A 333 3.55 -20.73 4.63
CA ALA A 333 2.82 -22.00 4.56
C ALA A 333 3.72 -23.18 4.14
N ALA A 334 4.73 -22.92 3.30
CA ALA A 334 5.72 -23.93 2.92
C ALA A 334 6.75 -24.22 4.04
N GLU A 335 7.05 -23.22 4.87
CA GLU A 335 8.04 -23.30 5.95
C GLU A 335 7.43 -23.82 7.28
N LEU A 336 6.14 -23.56 7.53
CA LEU A 336 5.44 -24.00 8.73
C LEU A 336 4.74 -25.35 8.54
N GLU A 337 5.35 -26.41 9.08
CA GLU A 337 4.74 -27.74 9.05
C GLU A 337 3.40 -27.79 9.80
N GLY A 338 2.39 -28.37 9.14
CA GLY A 338 1.07 -28.59 9.73
C GLY A 338 0.17 -27.34 9.76
N PHE A 339 0.56 -26.24 9.14
CA PHE A 339 -0.30 -25.08 8.92
C PHE A 339 -0.92 -25.11 7.51
N ALA A 340 -2.19 -24.74 7.41
CA ALA A 340 -2.91 -24.56 6.16
C ALA A 340 -3.11 -23.06 5.91
N LEU A 341 -2.83 -22.65 4.66
CA LEU A 341 -3.06 -21.29 4.18
C LEU A 341 -4.47 -21.17 3.60
N GLU A 342 -5.23 -20.20 4.09
CA GLU A 342 -6.55 -19.83 3.61
C GLU A 342 -6.54 -18.37 3.16
N SER A 343 -7.24 -18.07 2.06
CA SER A 343 -7.47 -16.69 1.61
C SER A 343 -8.89 -16.28 1.89
N LEU A 344 -9.05 -15.20 2.66
CA LEU A 344 -10.33 -14.57 2.90
C LEU A 344 -10.59 -13.53 1.80
N GLY A 345 -11.85 -13.45 1.36
CA GLY A 345 -12.30 -12.57 0.27
C GLY A 345 -12.43 -11.09 0.64
N HIS A 346 -11.61 -10.61 1.58
CA HIS A 346 -11.63 -9.26 2.14
C HIS A 346 -11.16 -8.18 1.14
N ASP A 347 -11.50 -6.90 1.40
CA ASP A 347 -11.19 -5.79 0.51
C ASP A 347 -9.71 -5.42 0.46
N HIS A 348 -8.93 -5.61 1.51
CA HIS A 348 -7.47 -5.48 1.37
C HIS A 348 -6.79 -6.82 1.02
N GLY A 349 -7.60 -7.89 1.03
CA GLY A 349 -7.18 -9.26 0.89
C GLY A 349 -6.48 -9.73 2.17
N THR A 350 -6.96 -10.83 2.74
CA THR A 350 -6.37 -11.38 3.97
C THR A 350 -5.96 -12.82 3.72
N LEU A 351 -4.76 -13.18 4.16
CA LEU A 351 -4.31 -14.57 4.25
C LEU A 351 -4.28 -14.98 5.72
N VAL A 352 -4.64 -16.23 5.95
CA VAL A 352 -4.71 -16.81 7.28
C VAL A 352 -3.97 -18.13 7.28
N LEU A 353 -3.09 -18.32 8.25
CA LEU A 353 -2.47 -19.61 8.53
C LEU A 353 -3.01 -20.15 9.84
N ARG A 354 -3.57 -21.36 9.78
CA ARG A 354 -4.04 -22.11 10.94
C ARG A 354 -3.44 -23.48 10.94
N ARG A 355 -3.19 -24.05 12.12
CA ARG A 355 -2.85 -25.48 12.19
C ARG A 355 -3.99 -26.27 11.56
N GLY A 356 -3.68 -27.09 10.57
CA GLY A 356 -4.62 -28.02 9.97
C GLY A 356 -5.12 -28.96 11.07
N GLY A 357 -6.37 -28.80 11.48
CA GLY A 357 -7.04 -29.82 12.25
C GLY A 357 -7.16 -31.07 11.38
N GLU A 358 -6.96 -32.26 11.95
CA GLU A 358 -7.69 -33.43 11.46
C GLU A 358 -9.15 -32.97 11.30
N ALA A 359 -9.69 -33.06 10.10
CA ALA A 359 -11.13 -32.95 9.91
C ALA A 359 -11.76 -33.88 10.95
N ALA A 360 -12.51 -33.32 11.91
CA ALA A 360 -13.30 -34.13 12.81
C ALA A 360 -14.16 -35.05 11.94
N LEU A 361 -13.92 -36.36 12.10
CA LEU A 361 -14.50 -37.47 11.34
C LEU A 361 -16.01 -37.36 11.13
#